data_AF-A0A920VB93-F1
#
_entry.id   AF-A0A920VB93-F1
#
_cell.length_a   1.000
_cell.length_b   1.000
_cell.length_c   1.000
_cell.angle_alpha   90.00
_cell.angle_beta   90.00
_cell.angle_gamma   90.00
#
_symmetry.space_group_name_H-M   'P 1'
#
loop_
_entity.id
_entity.type
_entity.pdbx_description
1 polymer ?
#
loop_
_entity_poly.entity_id
_entity_poly.type
_entity_poly.pdbx_seq_one_letter_code
_entity_poly.pdbx_strand_id
1 'polypeptide(L)'
;MRILAKLFGPSGAPESDNLAIKGVAENATKRHMITSAYEHKAVIDTFKYLESRGFDVTYLEPNRSGLVTPEPVSAAIREDTLLVSVMQRITKLGGFNEIGPIGKICREQDVLMHTDAAQSPEKSASMSKHNALTL
;
A
#
# COMPACT_ATOMS: atom_id res chain seq x y z
N MET A 1 -14.43 1.44 6.24
CA MET A 1 -13.01 1.31 5.90
C MET A 1 -12.94 1.07 4.40
N ARG A 2 -12.33 1.94 3.60
CA ARG A 2 -12.04 1.65 2.19
C ARG A 2 -10.59 1.13 2.09
N ILE A 3 -10.37 -0.12 2.52
CA ILE A 3 -9.20 -0.88 2.06
C ILE A 3 -9.58 -1.32 0.64
N LEU A 4 -8.88 -0.81 -0.37
CA LEU A 4 -9.23 -1.11 -1.76
C LEU A 4 -8.78 -2.50 -2.20
N ALA A 5 -7.78 -3.06 -1.52
CA ALA A 5 -7.30 -4.40 -1.80
C ALA A 5 -6.50 -4.94 -0.61
N LYS A 6 -6.92 -6.11 -0.13
CA LYS A 6 -6.11 -7.02 0.68
C LYS A 6 -6.00 -8.30 -0.12
N LEU A 7 -4.90 -8.46 -0.85
CA LEU A 7 -4.76 -9.52 -1.84
C LEU A 7 -3.99 -10.70 -1.26
N PHE A 8 -4.55 -11.90 -1.42
CA PHE A 8 -3.99 -13.18 -1.00
C PHE A 8 -3.79 -14.05 -2.24
N GLY A 9 -2.58 -14.59 -2.43
CA GLY A 9 -2.30 -15.53 -3.52
C GLY A 9 -0.89 -16.14 -3.41
N PRO A 10 -0.69 -17.44 -3.71
CA PRO A 10 0.54 -18.19 -3.43
C PRO A 10 1.78 -17.77 -4.23
N SER A 11 1.65 -16.83 -5.18
CA SER A 11 2.77 -16.37 -6.02
C SER A 11 3.20 -14.92 -5.80
N GLY A 12 2.46 -14.12 -5.02
CA GLY A 12 2.42 -12.67 -5.29
C GLY A 12 1.71 -12.49 -6.62
N ALA A 13 0.52 -11.88 -6.64
CA ALA A 13 -0.26 -11.70 -7.87
C ALA A 13 0.02 -10.29 -8.37
N PRO A 14 1.12 -10.04 -9.09
CA PRO A 14 1.57 -8.69 -9.36
C PRO A 14 0.63 -7.99 -10.34
N GLU A 15 -0.13 -8.76 -11.14
CA GLU A 15 -1.24 -8.26 -11.95
C GLU A 15 -2.38 -7.70 -11.09
N SER A 16 -2.61 -8.27 -9.90
CA SER A 16 -3.67 -7.86 -8.99
C SER A 16 -3.33 -6.56 -8.26
N ASP A 17 -2.11 -6.41 -7.77
CA ASP A 17 -1.63 -5.15 -7.19
C ASP A 17 -1.65 -4.04 -8.23
N ASN A 18 -1.17 -4.35 -9.45
CA ASN A 18 -1.18 -3.41 -10.56
C ASN A 18 -2.60 -2.93 -10.90
N LEU A 19 -3.57 -3.84 -10.97
CA LEU A 19 -4.95 -3.50 -11.27
C LEU A 19 -5.58 -2.67 -10.14
N ALA A 20 -5.32 -3.01 -8.88
CA ALA A 20 -5.83 -2.27 -7.74
C ALA A 20 -5.27 -0.84 -7.70
N ILE A 21 -3.94 -0.68 -7.84
CA ILE A 21 -3.29 0.63 -7.80
C ILE A 21 -3.70 1.49 -9.00
N LYS A 22 -3.72 0.92 -10.21
CA LYS A 22 -4.13 1.66 -11.43
C LYS A 22 -5.62 2.00 -11.42
N GLY A 23 -6.48 1.10 -10.95
CA GLY A 23 -7.92 1.34 -10.85
C GLY A 23 -8.25 2.45 -9.86
N VAL A 24 -7.49 2.58 -8.78
CA VAL A 24 -7.62 3.71 -7.83
C VAL A 24 -7.16 5.02 -8.44
N ALA A 25 -6.10 4.98 -9.25
CA ALA A 25 -5.60 6.15 -9.98
C ALA A 25 -6.57 6.60 -11.09
N GLU A 26 -7.40 5.69 -11.61
CA GLU A 26 -8.34 5.97 -12.67
C GLU A 26 -9.42 6.97 -12.21
N ASN A 27 -9.53 8.10 -12.92
CA ASN A 27 -10.43 9.21 -12.58
C ASN A 27 -10.19 9.88 -11.22
N ALA A 28 -9.07 9.60 -10.54
CA ALA A 28 -8.73 10.28 -9.30
C ALA A 28 -8.41 11.77 -9.52
N THR A 29 -8.91 12.61 -8.63
CA THR A 29 -8.57 14.04 -8.55
C THR A 29 -7.30 14.30 -7.75
N LYS A 30 -7.09 13.52 -6.68
CA LYS A 30 -5.87 13.50 -5.87
C LYS A 30 -4.72 12.86 -6.67
N ARG A 31 -3.53 13.48 -6.64
CA ARG A 31 -2.38 13.11 -7.49
C ARG A 31 -1.16 12.61 -6.73
N HIS A 32 -1.16 12.69 -5.41
CA HIS A 32 -0.05 12.20 -4.61
C HIS A 32 -0.28 10.74 -4.16
N MET A 33 0.77 9.92 -4.22
CA MET A 33 0.79 8.55 -3.70
C MET A 33 2.03 8.29 -2.87
N ILE A 34 1.95 7.38 -1.91
CA ILE A 34 3.04 7.01 -1.02
C ILE A 34 3.27 5.51 -1.13
N THR A 35 4.51 5.09 -1.28
CA THR A 35 4.90 3.67 -1.30
C THR A 35 6.25 3.45 -0.64
N SER A 36 6.64 2.20 -0.39
CA SER A 36 7.98 1.87 0.11
C SER A 36 8.98 1.68 -1.03
N ALA A 37 10.24 2.07 -0.84
CA ALA A 37 11.30 1.74 -1.78
C ALA A 37 11.62 0.22 -1.83
N TYR A 38 11.18 -0.55 -0.83
CA TYR A 38 11.49 -1.99 -0.68
C TYR A 38 10.31 -2.89 -1.10
N GLU A 39 9.35 -2.34 -1.84
CA GLU A 39 8.25 -3.11 -2.44
C GLU A 39 8.73 -4.12 -3.50
N HIS A 40 7.85 -5.07 -3.84
CA HIS A 40 8.09 -5.95 -4.98
C HIS A 40 8.25 -5.14 -6.28
N LYS A 41 9.11 -5.61 -7.19
CA LYS A 41 9.44 -4.90 -8.44
C LYS A 41 8.19 -4.50 -9.24
N ALA A 42 7.19 -5.36 -9.30
CA ALA A 42 5.95 -5.07 -10.04
C ALA A 42 5.17 -3.87 -9.47
N VAL A 43 5.12 -3.74 -8.14
CA VAL A 43 4.48 -2.59 -7.46
C VAL A 43 5.27 -1.31 -7.76
N ILE A 44 6.60 -1.36 -7.62
CA ILE A 44 7.49 -0.23 -7.98
C ILE A 44 7.29 0.19 -9.44
N ASP A 45 7.27 -0.76 -10.37
CA ASP A 45 7.08 -0.48 -11.80
C ASP A 45 5.71 0.14 -12.09
N THR A 46 4.66 -0.25 -11.35
CA THR A 46 3.35 0.40 -11.45
C THR A 46 3.34 1.83 -10.93
N PHE A 47 4.01 2.12 -9.82
CA PHE A 47 4.15 3.51 -9.35
C PHE A 47 4.94 4.36 -10.35
N LYS A 48 6.05 3.84 -10.91
CA LYS A 48 6.80 4.52 -11.97
C LYS A 48 5.97 4.79 -13.22
N TYR A 49 5.13 3.83 -13.60
CA TYR A 49 4.16 4.04 -14.67
C TYR A 49 3.21 5.20 -14.33
N LEU A 50 2.67 5.27 -13.11
CA LEU A 50 1.79 6.36 -12.69
C LEU A 50 2.51 7.72 -12.59
N GLU A 51 3.78 7.76 -12.20
CA GLU A 51 4.60 8.98 -12.28
C GLU A 51 4.63 9.53 -13.71
N SER A 52 4.84 8.66 -14.71
CA SER A 52 4.77 9.05 -16.13
C SER A 52 3.39 9.54 -16.59
N ARG A 53 2.35 9.32 -15.78
CA ARG A 53 0.96 9.78 -16.00
C ARG A 53 0.63 11.03 -15.18
N GLY A 54 1.60 11.64 -14.51
CA GLY A 54 1.45 12.88 -13.75
C GLY A 54 1.06 12.69 -12.28
N PHE A 55 1.21 11.49 -11.73
CA PHE A 55 1.16 11.30 -10.27
C PHE A 55 2.50 11.70 -9.64
N ASP A 56 2.42 12.26 -8.45
CA ASP A 56 3.58 12.50 -7.58
C ASP A 56 3.70 11.31 -6.62
N VAL A 57 4.86 10.66 -6.55
CA VAL A 57 5.07 9.46 -5.73
C VAL A 57 6.17 9.69 -4.71
N THR A 58 5.81 9.60 -3.43
CA THR A 58 6.77 9.56 -2.34
C THR A 58 7.19 8.12 -2.08
N TYR A 59 8.48 7.84 -2.25
CA TYR A 59 9.10 6.57 -1.85
C TYR A 59 9.67 6.69 -0.43
N LEU A 60 9.05 5.99 0.51
CA LEU A 60 9.53 5.91 1.88
C LEU A 60 10.78 5.02 1.94
N GLU A 61 11.83 5.54 2.55
CA GLU A 61 13.01 4.77 2.90
C GLU A 61 12.75 3.98 4.19
N PRO A 62 12.76 2.64 4.15
CA PRO A 62 12.56 1.84 5.34
C PRO A 62 13.72 2.01 6.33
N ASN A 63 13.47 1.69 7.60
CA ASN A 63 14.49 1.77 8.63
C ASN A 63 15.60 0.71 8.43
N ARG A 64 16.59 0.66 9.35
CA ARG A 64 17.71 -0.30 9.26
C ARG A 64 17.29 -1.78 9.22
N SER A 65 16.09 -2.10 9.70
CA SER A 65 15.50 -3.43 9.64
C SER A 65 14.69 -3.68 8.36
N GLY A 66 14.66 -2.71 7.45
CA GLY A 66 13.90 -2.73 6.22
C GLY A 66 12.41 -2.46 6.39
N LEU A 67 11.96 -2.06 7.59
CA LEU A 67 10.55 -1.87 7.92
C LEU A 67 10.11 -0.41 7.74
N VAL A 68 8.88 -0.24 7.28
CA VAL A 68 8.16 1.04 7.28
C VAL A 68 7.35 1.13 8.56
N THR A 69 7.70 2.11 9.41
CA THR A 69 6.95 2.41 10.64
C THR A 69 5.83 3.42 10.36
N PRO A 70 4.89 3.61 11.30
CA PRO A 70 3.75 4.52 11.10
C PRO A 70 4.15 6.00 11.01
N GLU A 71 5.21 6.43 11.71
CA GLU A 71 5.63 7.83 11.72
C GLU A 71 6.00 8.38 10.32
N PRO A 72 6.89 7.73 9.52
CA PRO A 72 7.24 8.22 8.20
C PRO A 72 6.04 8.22 7.24
N VAL A 73 5.08 7.30 7.40
CA VAL A 73 3.83 7.35 6.63
C VAL A 73 3.03 8.58 6.99
N SER A 74 2.82 8.83 8.28
CA SER A 74 2.08 10.01 8.75
C SER A 74 2.71 11.31 8.28
N ALA A 75 4.04 11.39 8.30
CA ALA A 75 4.77 12.58 7.90
C ALA A 75 4.72 12.83 6.38
N ALA A 76 4.57 11.78 5.57
CA ALA A 76 4.49 11.89 4.12
C ALA A 76 3.08 12.22 3.61
N ILE A 77 2.03 11.99 4.42
CA ILE A 77 0.66 12.30 4.03
C ILE A 77 0.46 13.82 3.88
N ARG A 78 -0.06 14.17 2.71
CA ARG A 78 -0.48 15.51 2.27
C ARG A 78 -1.98 15.54 1.96
N GLU A 79 -2.56 16.74 1.84
CA GLU A 79 -3.98 16.94 1.52
C GLU A 79 -4.40 16.29 0.18
N ASP A 80 -3.50 16.25 -0.80
CA ASP A 80 -3.71 15.66 -2.12
C ASP A 80 -3.29 14.19 -2.22
N THR A 81 -3.04 13.53 -1.07
CA THR A 81 -2.66 12.10 -1.03
C THR A 81 -3.86 11.22 -1.29
N LEU A 82 -3.78 10.46 -2.38
CA LEU A 82 -4.77 9.49 -2.80
C LEU A 82 -4.58 8.16 -2.08
N LEU A 83 -3.36 7.61 -2.12
CA LEU A 83 -3.09 6.21 -1.78
C LEU A 83 -1.76 6.06 -1.02
N VAL A 84 -1.79 5.25 0.03
CA VAL A 84 -0.60 4.65 0.68
C VAL A 84 -0.56 3.16 0.35
N SER A 85 0.54 2.69 -0.24
CA SER A 85 0.77 1.28 -0.54
C SER A 85 1.98 0.76 0.22
N VAL A 86 1.78 -0.21 1.12
CA VAL A 86 2.87 -0.84 1.87
C VAL A 86 2.63 -2.34 1.94
N MET A 87 3.59 -3.13 1.45
CA MET A 87 3.59 -4.59 1.53
C MET A 87 3.65 -5.04 2.99
N GLN A 88 2.84 -6.04 3.34
CA GLN A 88 2.73 -6.53 4.71
C GLN A 88 4.01 -7.25 5.17
N ARG A 89 4.67 -7.99 4.27
CA ARG A 89 5.89 -8.76 4.58
C ARG A 89 7.02 -8.42 3.63
N ILE A 90 8.15 -7.93 4.14
CA ILE A 90 9.34 -7.66 3.33
C ILE A 90 10.09 -8.95 3.08
N THR A 91 9.87 -9.56 1.92
CA THR A 91 10.45 -10.86 1.54
C THR A 91 11.96 -10.91 1.69
N LYS A 92 12.67 -9.85 1.28
CA LYS A 92 14.13 -9.81 1.25
C LYS A 92 14.77 -9.85 2.65
N LEU A 93 14.07 -9.37 3.67
CA LEU A 93 14.59 -9.22 5.04
C LEU A 93 13.79 -10.01 6.08
N GLY A 94 12.67 -10.64 5.67
CA GLY A 94 11.83 -11.49 6.51
C GLY A 94 10.95 -10.75 7.53
N GLY A 95 10.96 -9.41 7.53
CA GLY A 95 10.21 -8.57 8.48
C GLY A 95 8.75 -8.32 8.07
N PHE A 96 7.95 -7.85 9.03
CA PHE A 96 6.56 -7.45 8.83
C PHE A 96 6.37 -5.96 9.13
N ASN A 97 5.68 -5.25 8.23
CA ASN A 97 5.32 -3.86 8.43
C ASN A 97 4.09 -3.72 9.36
N GLU A 98 3.99 -2.61 10.07
CA GLU A 98 2.91 -2.32 11.03
C GLU A 98 1.63 -1.85 10.32
N ILE A 99 1.05 -2.72 9.48
CA ILE A 99 -0.12 -2.42 8.63
C ILE A 99 -1.33 -1.93 9.45
N GLY A 100 -1.54 -2.44 10.65
CA GLY A 100 -2.65 -2.02 11.53
C GLY A 100 -2.56 -0.53 11.93
N PRO A 101 -1.47 -0.11 12.60
CA PRO A 101 -1.21 1.29 12.88
C PRO A 101 -1.19 2.20 11.63
N ILE A 102 -0.57 1.77 10.54
CA ILE A 102 -0.56 2.53 9.27
C ILE A 102 -2.00 2.73 8.76
N GLY A 103 -2.82 1.68 8.76
CA GLY A 103 -4.20 1.76 8.32
C GLY A 103 -5.07 2.67 9.18
N LYS A 104 -4.77 2.78 10.49
CA LYS A 104 -5.43 3.74 11.39
C LYS A 104 -5.12 5.18 10.98
N ILE A 105 -3.85 5.49 10.68
CA ILE A 105 -3.43 6.82 10.20
C ILE A 105 -4.13 7.16 8.87
N CYS A 106 -4.07 6.25 7.89
CA CYS A 106 -4.73 6.47 6.59
C CYS A 106 -6.24 6.73 6.74
N ARG A 107 -6.89 6.00 7.66
CA ARG A 107 -8.32 6.20 7.97
C ARG A 107 -8.60 7.56 8.60
N GLU A 108 -7.76 8.00 9.54
CA GLU A 108 -7.92 9.30 10.22
C GLU A 108 -7.69 10.47 9.26
N GLN A 109 -6.90 10.27 8.20
CA GLN A 109 -6.55 11.28 7.21
C GLN A 109 -7.33 11.19 5.88
N ASP A 110 -8.34 10.31 5.78
CA ASP A 110 -9.11 10.05 4.55
C ASP A 110 -8.22 9.73 3.32
N VAL A 111 -7.24 8.85 3.54
CA VAL A 111 -6.32 8.33 2.53
C VAL A 111 -6.58 6.84 2.33
N LEU A 112 -6.53 6.39 1.07
CA LEU A 112 -6.72 4.98 0.73
C LEU A 112 -5.49 4.16 1.14
N MET A 113 -5.71 2.92 1.55
CA MET A 113 -4.63 1.99 1.87
C MET A 113 -4.67 0.75 0.97
N HIS A 114 -3.51 0.41 0.41
CA HIS A 114 -3.21 -0.83 -0.30
C HIS A 114 -2.14 -1.61 0.46
N THR A 115 -2.27 -2.93 0.53
CA THR A 115 -1.23 -3.80 1.07
C THR A 115 -1.13 -5.11 0.29
N ASP A 116 0.07 -5.42 -0.18
CA ASP A 116 0.41 -6.75 -0.70
C ASP A 116 0.58 -7.69 0.50
N ALA A 117 -0.34 -8.66 0.62
CA ALA A 117 -0.34 -9.66 1.68
C ALA A 117 -0.06 -11.08 1.15
N ALA A 118 0.44 -11.23 -0.08
CA ALA A 118 0.59 -12.52 -0.76
C ALA A 118 1.45 -13.54 0.00
N GLN A 119 2.43 -13.06 0.78
CA GLN A 119 3.34 -13.91 1.56
C GLN A 119 3.04 -13.91 3.05
N SER A 120 1.84 -13.44 3.44
CA SER A 120 1.42 -13.49 4.83
C SER A 120 0.86 -14.88 5.16
N PRO A 121 1.26 -15.51 6.28
CA PRO A 121 0.62 -16.73 6.71
C PRO A 121 -0.88 -16.46 6.94
N GLU A 122 -1.75 -17.38 6.48
CA GLU A 122 -3.22 -17.27 6.56
C GLU A 122 -3.72 -16.94 7.98
N LYS A 123 -2.94 -17.28 9.02
CA LYS A 123 -3.21 -16.96 10.44
C LYS A 123 -3.16 -15.46 10.81
N SER A 124 -2.70 -14.58 9.93
CA SER A 124 -2.77 -13.12 10.14
C SER A 124 -4.15 -12.51 9.82
N ALA A 125 -5.13 -13.34 9.44
CA ALA A 125 -6.48 -12.95 9.04
C ALA A 125 -7.44 -12.59 10.20
N SER A 126 -6.98 -12.39 11.44
CA SER A 126 -7.88 -12.01 12.55
C SER A 126 -8.34 -10.54 12.52
N MET A 127 -7.82 -9.71 11.61
CA MET A 127 -8.25 -8.30 11.51
C MET A 127 -9.38 -8.13 10.49
N SER A 128 -10.60 -8.11 11.03
CA SER A 128 -11.86 -7.56 10.51
C SER A 128 -12.40 -8.13 9.19
N LYS A 129 -13.12 -9.25 9.28
CA LYS A 129 -14.08 -9.72 8.28
C LYS A 129 -15.32 -8.81 8.21
N HIS A 130 -15.21 -7.53 7.88
CA HIS A 130 -16.39 -6.71 7.59
C HIS A 130 -16.13 -5.72 6.44
N ASN A 131 -16.89 -5.94 5.36
CA ASN A 131 -17.13 -5.11 4.18
C ASN A 131 -15.98 -4.99 3.15
N ALA A 132 -15.92 -5.99 2.27
CA ALA A 132 -15.46 -5.83 0.90
C ALA A 132 -16.58 -5.19 0.05
N LEU A 133 -16.20 -4.25 -0.82
CA LEU A 133 -16.94 -3.75 -1.98
C LEU A 133 -18.32 -3.11 -1.72
N THR A 134 -18.36 -1.79 -1.79
CA THR A 134 -19.49 -1.11 -2.46
C THR A 134 -18.90 0.09 -3.19
N LEU A 135 -19.15 0.14 -4.50
CA LEU A 135 -18.94 1.30 -5.37
C LEU A 135 -19.56 2.54 -4.72
#